data_AF-A0A6A5C7T1-F1
#
_entry.id   AF-A0A6A5C7T1-F1
#
_cell.length_a   1.000
_cell.length_b   1.000
_cell.length_c   1.000
_cell.angle_alpha   90.00
_cell.angle_beta   90.00
_cell.angle_gamma   90.00
#
_symmetry.space_group_name_H-M   'P 1'
#
loop_
_entity.id
_entity.type
_entity.pdbx_description
1 polymer ?
#
loop_
_entity_poly.entity_id
_entity_poly.type
_entity_poly.pdbx_seq_one_letter_code
_entity_poly.pdbx_strand_id
1 'polypeptide(L)'
;MVNYALKVSGQPKLAYVGHSQGCKMALECFTSMAPNSRNLKYAACPRDFTDKISIFIALAPVSYLNHPGSEMVKILARLHVDEVLEGLGVNEFLPSTKQIQKWEPRICSNSILEKEICMNTYCLLNGCHGLKAKANETRLPLYMDRLPAGTSTLNAGHWAQLVRSGNFQMFDYGMIENYARYHQLSPPQIELRNLHVDIAVYHGGLDVLADVRDVQRFLSEIPSSRVKNVMYLEDYGHIDFVWGIENYRSIYVDVLKRIADSFK
;
A
#
# COMPACT_ATOMS: atom_id res chain seq x y z
N MET A 1 9.93 13.78 -4.33
CA MET A 1 10.37 12.96 -5.49
C MET A 1 9.71 13.38 -6.80
N VAL A 2 8.37 13.44 -6.90
CA VAL A 2 7.66 13.85 -8.13
C VAL A 2 8.18 15.17 -8.72
N ASN A 3 8.24 16.25 -7.93
CA ASN A 3 8.80 17.54 -8.40
C ASN A 3 10.24 17.42 -8.92
N TYR A 4 11.07 16.57 -8.32
CA TYR A 4 12.44 16.34 -8.77
C TYR A 4 12.46 15.60 -10.10
N ALA A 5 11.67 14.54 -10.25
CA ALA A 5 11.56 13.78 -11.50
C ALA A 5 11.10 14.67 -12.67
N LEU A 6 10.09 15.51 -12.46
CA LEU A 6 9.60 16.47 -13.46
C LEU A 6 10.65 17.52 -13.81
N LYS A 7 11.38 18.03 -12.82
CA LYS A 7 12.48 18.98 -13.04
C LYS A 7 13.61 18.36 -13.88
N VAL A 8 13.96 17.10 -13.62
CA VAL A 8 15.03 16.40 -14.35
C VAL A 8 14.59 16.03 -15.77
N SER A 9 13.34 15.57 -15.95
CA SER A 9 12.85 15.14 -17.26
C SER A 9 12.38 16.29 -18.16
N GLY A 10 12.06 17.45 -17.59
CA GLY A 10 11.42 18.57 -18.28
C GLY A 10 9.94 18.32 -18.62
N GLN A 11 9.36 17.21 -18.16
CA GLN A 11 7.95 16.88 -18.42
C GLN A 11 7.03 17.65 -17.46
N PRO A 12 5.85 18.12 -17.92
CA PRO A 12 4.91 18.85 -17.08
C PRO A 12 4.14 17.94 -16.12
N LYS A 13 3.97 16.66 -16.47
CA LYS A 13 3.25 15.65 -15.70
C LYS A 13 3.94 14.29 -15.77
N LEU A 14 3.56 13.40 -14.86
CA LEU A 14 3.93 11.98 -14.90
C LEU A 14 2.73 11.08 -14.56
N ALA A 15 2.79 9.83 -14.96
CA ALA A 15 1.89 8.80 -14.44
C ALA A 15 2.47 8.24 -13.14
N TYR A 16 1.63 8.07 -12.11
CA TYR A 16 2.04 7.48 -10.85
C TYR A 16 1.55 6.03 -10.78
N VAL A 17 2.45 5.07 -10.55
CA VAL A 17 2.10 3.66 -10.34
C VAL A 17 2.40 3.30 -8.89
N GLY A 18 1.37 2.98 -8.13
CA GLY A 18 1.48 2.54 -6.74
C GLY A 18 1.15 1.06 -6.60
N HIS A 19 1.81 0.40 -5.66
CA HIS A 19 1.45 -0.93 -5.18
C HIS A 19 1.27 -0.89 -3.66
N SER A 20 0.26 -1.57 -3.12
CA SER A 20 0.08 -1.75 -1.67
C SER A 20 0.07 -0.41 -0.90
N GLN A 21 0.97 -0.22 0.07
CA GLN A 21 1.15 1.04 0.80
C GLN A 21 1.46 2.22 -0.14
N GLY A 22 2.11 2.00 -1.29
CA GLY A 22 2.31 3.04 -2.30
C GLY A 22 1.00 3.60 -2.85
N CYS A 23 -0.06 2.78 -2.88
CA CYS A 23 -1.42 3.23 -3.20
C CYS A 23 -2.02 4.05 -2.06
N LYS A 24 -1.88 3.61 -0.80
CA LYS A 24 -2.29 4.38 0.37
C LYS A 24 -1.71 5.78 0.32
N MET A 25 -0.38 5.88 0.21
CA MET A 25 0.34 7.16 0.14
C MET A 25 -0.17 8.07 -0.99
N ALA A 26 -0.44 7.49 -2.16
CA ALA A 26 -1.01 8.22 -3.29
C ALA A 26 -2.44 8.69 -3.01
N LEU A 27 -3.30 7.86 -2.44
CA LEU A 27 -4.65 8.23 -2.05
C LEU A 27 -4.65 9.34 -1.01
N GLU A 28 -3.84 9.24 0.05
CA GLU A 28 -3.67 10.31 1.03
C GLU A 28 -3.28 11.62 0.31
N CYS A 29 -2.25 11.57 -0.53
CA CYS A 29 -1.78 12.73 -1.30
C CYS A 29 -2.85 13.33 -2.24
N PHE A 30 -3.58 12.50 -2.98
CA PHE A 30 -4.47 12.93 -4.08
C PHE A 30 -5.90 13.26 -3.63
N THR A 31 -6.26 12.92 -2.39
CA THR A 31 -7.61 13.16 -1.82
C THR A 31 -7.62 14.25 -0.76
N SER A 32 -6.47 14.66 -0.22
CA SER A 32 -6.42 15.54 0.97
C SER A 32 -6.80 17.01 0.72
N MET A 33 -7.77 17.28 -0.16
CA MET A 33 -8.29 18.62 -0.42
C MET A 33 -9.80 18.62 -0.70
N ALA A 34 -10.56 18.95 0.33
CA ALA A 34 -11.91 19.50 0.14
C ALA A 34 -11.79 21.01 -0.21
N PRO A 35 -12.48 21.51 -1.26
CA PRO A 35 -12.45 22.92 -1.67
C PRO A 35 -12.87 23.93 -0.59
N ASN A 36 -13.62 23.47 0.43
CA ASN A 36 -14.22 24.31 1.46
C ASN A 36 -13.71 24.04 2.89
N SER A 37 -12.65 23.23 3.04
CA SER A 37 -12.09 23.02 4.37
C SER A 37 -11.22 24.21 4.76
N ARG A 38 -11.70 25.01 5.73
CA ARG A 38 -10.90 26.05 6.41
C ARG A 38 -9.65 25.48 7.09
N ASN A 39 -9.50 24.14 7.11
CA ASN A 39 -8.37 23.41 7.66
C ASN A 39 -7.41 22.94 6.55
N LEU A 40 -6.80 23.89 5.84
CA LEU A 40 -5.68 23.69 4.89
C LEU A 40 -4.42 23.01 5.50
N LYS A 41 -4.44 22.64 6.79
CA LYS A 41 -3.25 22.17 7.53
C LYS A 41 -2.93 20.68 7.37
N TYR A 42 -3.84 19.86 6.83
CA TYR A 42 -3.67 18.38 6.79
C TYR A 42 -3.57 17.79 5.40
N ALA A 43 -3.40 18.65 4.40
CA ALA A 43 -3.17 18.18 3.04
C ALA A 43 -1.85 17.39 2.98
N ALA A 44 -1.91 16.08 2.77
CA ALA A 44 -0.71 15.26 2.60
C ALA A 44 0.14 15.75 1.41
N CYS A 45 -0.49 16.38 0.42
CA CYS A 45 0.16 17.05 -0.70
C CYS A 45 -0.46 18.43 -1.02
N PRO A 46 0.34 19.38 -1.53
CA PRO A 46 -0.14 20.66 -2.04
C PRO A 46 -1.15 20.53 -3.18
N ARG A 47 -1.96 21.58 -3.40
CA ARG A 47 -3.03 21.58 -4.42
C ARG A 47 -2.55 21.37 -5.84
N ASP A 48 -1.46 22.04 -6.18
CA ASP A 48 -0.81 21.94 -7.48
C ASP A 48 -0.10 20.59 -7.67
N PHE A 49 -0.07 19.71 -6.67
CA PHE A 49 0.56 18.40 -6.80
C PHE A 49 -0.25 17.46 -7.68
N THR A 50 -1.58 17.44 -7.53
CA THR A 50 -2.44 16.55 -8.32
C THR A 50 -2.44 16.92 -9.80
N ASP A 51 -2.25 18.20 -10.12
CA ASP A 51 -2.16 18.68 -11.51
C ASP A 51 -0.94 18.12 -12.26
N LYS A 52 0.08 17.66 -11.53
CA LYS A 52 1.30 17.05 -12.05
C LYS A 52 1.17 15.55 -12.31
N ILE A 53 0.02 14.95 -11.99
CA ILE A 53 -0.24 13.53 -12.18
C ILE A 53 -1.22 13.37 -13.34
N SER A 54 -0.83 12.63 -14.38
CA SER A 54 -1.71 12.36 -15.52
C SER A 54 -2.75 11.28 -15.19
N ILE A 55 -2.29 10.22 -14.52
CA ILE A 55 -3.11 9.11 -14.05
C ILE A 55 -2.43 8.44 -12.86
N PHE A 56 -3.24 7.91 -11.94
CA PHE A 56 -2.81 7.03 -10.88
C PHE A 56 -3.18 5.57 -11.23
N ILE A 57 -2.18 4.72 -11.39
CA ILE A 57 -2.34 3.27 -11.53
C ILE A 57 -2.19 2.65 -10.13
N ALA A 58 -3.28 2.08 -9.62
CA ALA A 58 -3.36 1.51 -8.28
C ALA A 58 -3.37 -0.01 -8.36
N LEU A 59 -2.24 -0.64 -8.03
CA LEU A 59 -2.07 -2.10 -7.98
C LEU A 59 -2.28 -2.58 -6.53
N ALA A 60 -3.24 -3.46 -6.28
CA ALA A 60 -3.62 -3.91 -4.94
C ALA A 60 -3.77 -2.75 -3.93
N PRO A 61 -4.70 -1.81 -4.16
CA PRO A 61 -4.83 -0.62 -3.31
C PRO A 61 -5.32 -0.98 -1.91
N VAL A 62 -4.48 -0.73 -0.91
CA VAL A 62 -4.86 -0.86 0.50
C VAL A 62 -5.22 0.51 1.06
N SER A 63 -6.52 0.77 1.23
CA SER A 63 -7.07 1.98 1.88
C SER A 63 -7.78 1.61 3.17
N TYR A 64 -8.65 0.60 3.09
CA TYR A 64 -9.30 -0.03 4.23
C TYR A 64 -8.63 -1.35 4.58
N LEU A 65 -8.65 -1.69 5.87
CA LEU A 65 -8.20 -2.98 6.42
C LEU A 65 -9.24 -3.50 7.43
N ASN A 66 -10.52 -3.45 7.04
CA ASN A 66 -11.60 -3.99 7.86
C ASN A 66 -11.63 -5.53 7.76
N HIS A 67 -11.19 -6.07 6.62
CA HIS A 67 -11.26 -7.49 6.32
C HIS A 67 -9.91 -8.12 5.93
N PRO A 68 -8.79 -7.86 6.64
CA PRO A 68 -7.53 -8.49 6.28
C PRO A 68 -7.69 -10.02 6.39
N GLY A 69 -7.21 -10.76 5.39
CA GLY A 69 -7.20 -12.21 5.39
C GLY A 69 -6.24 -12.80 6.42
N SER A 70 -5.26 -12.03 6.89
CA SER A 70 -4.29 -12.45 7.91
C SER A 70 -4.81 -12.26 9.33
N GLU A 71 -5.16 -13.37 10.00
CA GLU A 71 -5.54 -13.36 11.42
C GLU A 71 -4.42 -12.87 12.33
N MET A 72 -3.16 -13.13 11.97
CA MET A 72 -2.01 -12.61 12.71
C MET A 72 -2.02 -11.08 12.76
N VAL A 73 -2.28 -10.42 11.62
CA VAL A 73 -2.38 -8.95 11.56
C VAL A 73 -3.49 -8.43 12.45
N LYS A 74 -4.67 -9.10 12.47
CA LYS A 74 -5.78 -8.73 13.34
C LYS A 74 -5.43 -8.85 14.82
N ILE A 75 -4.78 -9.95 15.21
CA ILE A 75 -4.41 -10.20 16.61
C ILE A 75 -3.37 -9.18 17.06
N LEU A 76 -2.30 -8.98 16.28
CA LEU A 76 -1.25 -8.01 16.62
C LEU A 76 -1.82 -6.58 16.77
N ALA A 77 -2.73 -6.19 15.88
CA ALA A 77 -3.39 -4.89 15.96
C ALA A 77 -4.29 -4.76 17.19
N ARG A 78 -5.07 -5.80 17.53
CA ARG A 78 -5.96 -5.79 18.72
C ARG A 78 -5.19 -5.80 20.04
N LEU A 79 -4.03 -6.45 20.08
CA LEU A 79 -3.17 -6.51 21.26
C LEU A 79 -2.29 -5.27 21.42
N HIS A 80 -2.40 -4.26 20.55
CA HIS A 80 -1.63 -3.01 20.60
C HIS A 80 -0.11 -3.26 20.67
N VAL A 81 0.36 -4.30 19.97
CA VAL A 81 1.78 -4.68 19.94
C VAL A 81 2.65 -3.55 19.38
N ASP A 82 2.10 -2.76 18.48
CA ASP A 82 2.70 -1.53 17.97
C ASP A 82 3.06 -0.54 19.08
N GLU A 83 2.13 -0.28 20.01
CA GLU A 83 2.34 0.66 21.12
C GLU A 83 3.31 0.09 22.16
N VAL A 84 3.30 -1.23 22.37
CA VAL A 84 4.29 -1.91 23.23
C VAL A 84 5.69 -1.75 22.64
N LEU A 85 5.87 -1.99 21.33
CA LEU A 85 7.15 -1.86 20.66
C LEU A 85 7.65 -0.41 20.68
N GLU A 86 6.77 0.55 20.42
CA GLU A 86 7.09 1.98 20.52
C GLU A 86 7.49 2.37 21.95
N GLY A 87 6.74 1.93 22.96
CA GLY A 87 7.03 2.18 24.38
C GLY A 87 8.34 1.57 24.87
N LEU A 88 8.78 0.48 24.24
CA LEU A 88 10.10 -0.13 24.47
C LEU A 88 11.24 0.57 23.70
N GLY A 89 10.95 1.63 22.94
CA GLY A 89 11.94 2.37 22.16
C GLY A 89 12.37 1.68 20.88
N VAL A 90 11.61 0.70 20.39
CA VAL A 90 11.88 0.06 19.10
C VAL A 90 11.43 1.00 18.00
N ASN A 91 12.39 1.64 17.33
CA ASN A 91 12.09 2.65 16.30
C ASN A 91 11.94 2.06 14.88
N GLU A 92 12.53 0.89 14.62
CA GLU A 92 12.52 0.22 13.32
C GLU A 92 11.82 -1.14 13.43
N PHE A 93 10.81 -1.34 12.60
CA PHE A 93 10.04 -2.58 12.50
C PHE A 93 10.52 -3.39 11.29
N LEU A 94 10.86 -4.65 11.55
CA LEU A 94 11.42 -5.59 10.57
C LEU A 94 12.59 -4.98 9.76
N PRO A 95 13.69 -4.59 10.43
CA PRO A 95 14.80 -3.88 9.82
C PRO A 95 15.56 -4.76 8.81
N SER A 96 16.01 -4.19 7.70
CA SER A 96 16.93 -4.85 6.78
C SER A 96 18.38 -4.51 7.15
N THR A 97 18.84 -4.99 8.31
CA THR A 97 20.21 -4.66 8.77
C THR A 97 21.26 -5.46 8.01
N LYS A 98 22.48 -4.93 7.88
CA LYS A 98 23.63 -5.67 7.31
C LYS A 98 23.96 -6.96 8.11
N GLN A 99 23.60 -7.02 9.39
CA GLN A 99 23.71 -8.25 10.18
C GLN A 99 22.66 -9.28 9.76
N ILE A 100 21.41 -8.88 9.58
CA ILE A 100 20.33 -9.74 9.05
C ILE A 100 20.68 -10.22 7.63
N GLN A 101 21.14 -9.31 6.76
CA GLN A 101 21.65 -9.62 5.40
C GLN A 101 22.88 -10.54 5.36
N LYS A 102 23.67 -10.60 6.44
CA LYS A 102 24.82 -11.53 6.54
C LYS A 102 24.40 -12.95 6.90
N TRP A 103 23.25 -13.13 7.57
CA TRP A 103 22.64 -14.43 7.86
C TRP A 103 21.61 -14.85 6.78
N GLU A 104 21.11 -13.89 5.99
CA GLU A 104 20.21 -14.09 4.83
C GLU A 104 20.77 -14.84 3.60
N PRO A 105 22.09 -15.03 3.32
CA PRO A 105 22.54 -15.65 2.06
C PRO A 105 22.19 -17.14 1.90
N ARG A 106 21.29 -17.69 2.72
CA ARG A 106 20.86 -19.09 2.71
C ARG A 106 19.36 -19.28 2.90
N ILE A 107 18.60 -18.20 3.10
CA ILE A 107 17.16 -18.32 3.38
C ILE A 107 16.44 -18.70 2.07
N CYS A 108 15.51 -19.64 2.17
CA CYS A 108 14.76 -20.30 1.09
C CYS A 108 15.49 -21.34 0.20
N SER A 109 16.81 -21.59 0.32
CA SER A 109 17.53 -22.41 -0.69
C SER A 109 18.10 -23.75 -0.22
N ASN A 110 18.42 -23.94 1.07
CA ASN A 110 19.29 -25.06 1.47
C ASN A 110 18.60 -26.13 2.33
N SER A 111 17.59 -25.78 3.12
CA SER A 111 16.85 -26.73 3.97
C SER A 111 15.33 -26.71 3.74
N ILE A 112 14.64 -27.78 4.15
CA ILE A 112 13.18 -27.88 4.11
C ILE A 112 12.54 -26.75 4.95
N LEU A 113 13.09 -26.49 6.14
CA LEU A 113 12.60 -25.45 7.05
C LEU A 113 12.73 -24.04 6.44
N GLU A 114 13.86 -23.73 5.79
CA GLU A 114 14.06 -22.45 5.11
C GLU A 114 13.05 -22.24 3.97
N LYS A 115 12.76 -23.28 3.19
CA LYS A 115 11.72 -23.22 2.16
C LYS A 115 10.36 -23.00 2.78
N GLU A 116 10.00 -23.72 3.83
CA GLU A 116 8.72 -23.54 4.53
C GLU A 116 8.54 -22.13 5.09
N ILE A 117 9.57 -21.51 5.67
CA ILE A 117 9.50 -20.13 6.18
C ILE A 117 9.19 -19.14 5.04
N CYS A 118 9.85 -19.27 3.89
CA CYS A 118 9.62 -18.40 2.74
C CYS A 118 8.24 -18.64 2.13
N MET A 119 7.81 -19.89 2.07
CA MET A 119 6.47 -20.27 1.61
C MET A 119 5.39 -19.70 2.51
N ASN A 120 5.57 -19.78 3.83
CA ASN A 120 4.65 -19.20 4.80
C ASN A 120 4.62 -17.68 4.70
N THR A 121 5.78 -17.02 4.52
CA THR A 121 5.85 -15.56 4.33
C THR A 121 5.15 -15.12 3.05
N TYR A 122 5.35 -15.83 1.94
CA TYR A 122 4.64 -15.56 0.69
C TYR A 122 3.12 -15.82 0.85
N CYS A 123 2.73 -16.90 1.52
CA CYS A 123 1.32 -17.19 1.80
C CYS A 123 0.67 -16.10 2.66
N LEU A 124 1.37 -15.58 3.68
CA LEU A 124 0.86 -14.49 4.53
C LEU A 124 0.51 -13.22 3.74
N LEU A 125 1.10 -13.02 2.56
CA LEU A 125 0.84 -11.87 1.69
C LEU A 125 -0.10 -12.20 0.52
N ASN A 126 -0.15 -13.44 0.01
CA ASN A 126 -0.92 -13.78 -1.21
C ASN A 126 -2.10 -14.72 -0.98
N GLY A 127 -2.29 -15.19 0.26
CA GLY A 127 -3.07 -16.39 0.52
C GLY A 127 -2.32 -17.65 0.08
N CYS A 128 -2.45 -18.74 0.83
CA CYS A 128 -1.72 -19.99 0.58
C CYS A 128 -2.09 -20.67 -0.76
N HIS A 129 -3.13 -20.20 -1.45
CA HIS A 129 -3.51 -20.68 -2.78
C HIS A 129 -2.73 -20.01 -3.94
N GLY A 130 -2.19 -18.80 -3.77
CA GLY A 130 -1.57 -18.04 -4.88
C GLY A 130 -0.17 -18.52 -5.31
N LEU A 131 0.54 -19.23 -4.43
CA LEU A 131 1.95 -19.55 -4.62
C LEU A 131 2.22 -20.51 -5.80
N LYS A 132 1.33 -21.49 -6.01
CA LYS A 132 1.51 -22.51 -7.06
C LYS A 132 1.24 -22.00 -8.48
N ALA A 133 0.59 -20.85 -8.65
CA ALA A 133 0.14 -20.40 -9.97
C ALA A 133 1.00 -19.29 -10.58
N LYS A 134 1.56 -18.37 -9.77
CA LYS A 134 2.13 -17.11 -10.28
C LYS A 134 3.56 -16.81 -9.84
N ALA A 135 4.09 -17.47 -8.81
CA ALA A 135 5.43 -17.19 -8.28
C ALA A 135 6.54 -17.81 -9.15
N ASN A 136 7.67 -17.10 -9.31
CA ASN A 136 8.90 -17.72 -9.78
C ASN A 136 9.69 -18.30 -8.60
N GLU A 137 9.48 -19.58 -8.30
CA GLU A 137 10.11 -20.25 -7.15
C GLU A 137 11.64 -20.15 -7.16
N THR A 138 12.27 -20.22 -8.34
CA THR A 138 13.73 -20.11 -8.46
C THR A 138 14.27 -18.73 -8.07
N ARG A 139 13.41 -17.69 -8.09
CA ARG A 139 13.76 -16.33 -7.70
C ARG A 139 13.31 -15.96 -6.30
N LEU A 140 12.51 -16.81 -5.64
CA LEU A 140 12.03 -16.55 -4.29
C LEU A 140 13.15 -16.26 -3.27
N PRO A 141 14.31 -16.96 -3.27
CA PRO A 141 15.41 -16.61 -2.38
C PRO A 141 15.90 -15.16 -2.56
N LEU A 142 15.98 -14.70 -3.81
CA LEU A 142 16.40 -13.33 -4.10
C LEU A 142 15.37 -12.30 -3.64
N TYR A 143 14.08 -12.61 -3.78
CA TYR A 143 13.02 -11.72 -3.33
C TYR A 143 12.99 -11.58 -1.82
N MET A 144 13.19 -12.70 -1.10
CA MET A 144 13.19 -12.74 0.36
C MET A 144 14.47 -12.11 0.95
N ASP A 145 15.62 -12.18 0.27
CA ASP A 145 16.84 -11.43 0.65
C ASP A 145 16.63 -9.91 0.66
N ARG A 146 15.61 -9.40 -0.05
CA ARG A 146 15.34 -7.97 -0.17
C ARG A 146 14.09 -7.51 0.57
N LEU A 147 13.39 -8.43 1.22
CA LEU A 147 12.18 -8.13 1.95
C LEU A 147 12.19 -8.73 3.36
N PRO A 148 11.77 -7.96 4.38
CA PRO A 148 11.34 -6.56 4.30
C PRO A 148 12.52 -5.59 4.18
N ALA A 149 12.31 -4.44 3.56
CA ALA A 149 13.32 -3.38 3.43
C ALA A 149 13.41 -2.44 4.65
N GLY A 150 12.75 -2.80 5.76
CA GLY A 150 12.59 -1.94 6.94
C GLY A 150 11.43 -0.95 6.83
N THR A 151 10.77 -0.68 7.95
CA THR A 151 9.83 0.43 8.12
C THR A 151 9.91 0.97 9.55
N SER A 152 9.31 2.14 9.83
CA SER A 152 9.25 2.63 11.21
C SER A 152 8.17 1.90 12.01
N THR A 153 8.38 1.74 13.30
CA THR A 153 7.35 1.23 14.22
C THR A 153 6.09 2.10 14.18
N LEU A 154 6.23 3.41 14.00
CA LEU A 154 5.09 4.31 13.78
C LEU A 154 4.28 3.96 12.52
N ASN A 155 4.92 3.59 11.42
CA ASN A 155 4.19 3.18 10.21
C ASN A 155 3.46 1.84 10.43
N ALA A 156 4.09 0.89 11.12
CA ALA A 156 3.43 -0.36 11.52
C ALA A 156 2.25 -0.10 12.47
N GLY A 157 2.42 0.82 13.42
CA GLY A 157 1.36 1.29 14.32
C GLY A 157 0.22 1.97 13.57
N HIS A 158 0.51 2.76 12.52
CA HIS A 158 -0.55 3.36 11.71
C HIS A 158 -1.44 2.27 11.09
N TRP A 159 -0.83 1.24 10.52
CA TRP A 159 -1.58 0.12 9.96
C TRP A 159 -2.42 -0.60 11.03
N ALA A 160 -1.88 -0.79 12.23
CA ALA A 160 -2.61 -1.36 13.35
C ALA A 160 -3.81 -0.47 13.76
N GLN A 161 -3.64 0.84 13.81
CA GLN A 161 -4.74 1.80 14.05
C GLN A 161 -5.82 1.74 12.97
N LEU A 162 -5.46 1.56 11.71
CA LEU A 162 -6.43 1.41 10.61
C LEU A 162 -7.23 0.11 10.74
N VAL A 163 -6.58 -0.99 11.16
CA VAL A 163 -7.26 -2.25 11.49
C VAL A 163 -8.20 -2.08 12.69
N ARG A 164 -7.77 -1.39 13.74
CA ARG A 164 -8.58 -1.15 14.95
C ARG A 164 -9.78 -0.25 14.68
N SER A 165 -9.57 0.85 13.96
CA SER A 165 -10.61 1.86 13.70
C SER A 165 -11.55 1.51 12.55
N GLY A 166 -11.07 0.76 11.56
CA GLY A 166 -11.81 0.47 10.34
C GLY A 166 -12.04 1.69 9.44
N ASN A 167 -11.31 2.79 9.67
CA ASN A 167 -11.43 4.04 8.94
C ASN A 167 -10.15 4.32 8.15
N PHE A 168 -10.28 4.96 7.00
CA PHE A 168 -9.13 5.50 6.28
C PHE A 168 -8.84 6.91 6.82
N GLN A 169 -7.79 7.04 7.64
CA GLN A 169 -7.53 8.25 8.43
C GLN A 169 -6.04 8.48 8.68
N MET A 170 -5.70 9.70 9.09
CA MET A 170 -4.35 10.07 9.52
C MET A 170 -3.93 9.29 10.78
N PHE A 171 -2.64 9.29 11.10
CA PHE A 171 -2.12 8.62 12.30
C PHE A 171 -2.72 9.22 13.57
N ASP A 172 -3.16 8.38 14.51
CA ASP A 172 -3.64 8.80 15.82
C ASP A 172 -2.46 8.90 16.79
N TYR A 173 -2.10 10.13 17.19
CA TYR A 173 -1.04 10.37 18.17
C TYR A 173 -1.58 10.42 19.63
N GLY A 174 -2.86 10.12 19.84
CA GLY A 174 -3.56 10.37 21.09
C GLY A 174 -4.07 11.81 21.22
N MET A 175 -5.05 12.03 22.10
CA MET A 175 -5.85 13.28 22.15
C MET A 175 -5.02 14.57 22.18
N ILE A 176 -3.99 14.63 23.03
CA ILE A 176 -3.18 15.84 23.23
C ILE A 176 -2.37 16.16 21.97
N GLU A 177 -1.68 15.16 21.43
CA GLU A 177 -0.80 15.34 20.28
C GLU A 177 -1.61 15.49 18.98
N ASN A 178 -2.76 14.82 18.88
CA ASN A 178 -3.74 15.08 17.83
C ASN A 178 -4.21 16.53 17.89
N TYR A 179 -4.49 17.10 19.05
CA TYR A 179 -4.88 18.51 19.11
C TYR A 179 -3.73 19.43 18.68
N ALA A 180 -2.50 19.15 19.13
CA ALA A 180 -1.32 19.93 18.75
C ALA A 180 -1.05 19.90 17.23
N ARG A 181 -1.20 18.73 16.59
CA ARG A 181 -0.97 18.54 15.15
C ARG A 181 -2.20 18.93 14.35
N TYR A 182 -3.34 18.32 14.67
CA TYR A 182 -4.57 18.30 13.90
C TYR A 182 -5.64 19.34 14.30
N HIS A 183 -5.42 20.10 15.38
CA HIS A 183 -6.42 21.00 15.98
C HIS A 183 -7.76 20.29 16.25
N GLN A 184 -7.71 18.97 16.44
CA GLN A 184 -8.82 18.05 16.65
C GLN A 184 -8.37 16.97 17.63
N LEU A 185 -9.27 16.46 18.47
CA LEU A 185 -8.92 15.44 19.47
C LEU A 185 -8.74 14.03 18.85
N SER A 186 -9.37 13.79 17.70
CA SER A 186 -9.28 12.55 16.94
C SER A 186 -8.50 12.75 15.63
N PRO A 187 -7.89 11.69 15.07
CA PRO A 187 -7.25 11.77 13.76
C PRO A 187 -8.25 12.17 12.67
N PRO A 188 -7.91 13.10 11.76
CA PRO A 188 -8.74 13.44 10.61
C PRO A 188 -8.93 12.23 9.69
N GLN A 189 -10.18 12.01 9.27
CA GLN A 189 -10.49 11.04 8.21
C GLN A 189 -10.12 11.58 6.83
N ILE A 190 -9.73 10.67 5.94
CA ILE A 190 -9.33 10.99 4.57
C ILE A 190 -10.52 10.75 3.65
N GLU A 191 -11.01 11.85 3.07
CA GLU A 191 -12.24 11.88 2.32
C GLU A 191 -12.02 11.48 0.85
N LEU A 192 -12.12 10.17 0.57
CA LEU A 192 -11.88 9.58 -0.76
C LEU A 192 -12.73 10.22 -1.89
N ARG A 193 -13.90 10.77 -1.56
CA ARG A 193 -14.74 11.55 -2.50
C ARG A 193 -14.04 12.78 -3.09
N ASN A 194 -12.95 13.22 -2.49
CA ASN A 194 -12.16 14.35 -2.95
C ASN A 194 -10.98 13.93 -3.85
N LEU A 195 -10.94 12.68 -4.34
CA LEU A 195 -9.91 12.25 -5.28
C LEU A 195 -9.95 13.12 -6.56
N HIS A 196 -8.87 13.84 -6.82
CA HIS A 196 -8.77 14.75 -7.97
C HIS A 196 -8.08 14.15 -9.19
N VAL A 197 -7.37 13.03 -9.02
CA VAL A 197 -6.58 12.38 -10.07
C VAL A 197 -7.40 11.24 -10.68
N ASP A 198 -7.31 11.09 -12.00
CA ASP A 198 -7.89 9.95 -12.69
C ASP A 198 -7.17 8.65 -12.28
N ILE A 199 -7.92 7.57 -12.06
CA ILE A 199 -7.40 6.34 -11.45
C ILE A 199 -7.76 5.09 -12.27
N ALA A 200 -6.82 4.17 -12.40
CA ALA A 200 -7.05 2.81 -12.86
C ALA A 200 -6.71 1.84 -11.73
N VAL A 201 -7.66 0.96 -11.37
CA VAL A 201 -7.56 0.07 -10.22
C VAL A 201 -7.39 -1.37 -10.67
N TYR A 202 -6.43 -2.07 -10.08
CA TYR A 202 -6.16 -3.49 -10.32
C TYR A 202 -6.16 -4.19 -8.96
N HIS A 203 -7.03 -5.19 -8.77
CA HIS A 203 -7.17 -5.87 -7.49
C HIS A 203 -7.43 -7.36 -7.64
N GLY A 204 -7.03 -8.14 -6.63
CA GLY A 204 -6.97 -9.59 -6.68
C GLY A 204 -8.05 -10.26 -5.83
N GLY A 205 -8.51 -11.44 -6.25
CA GLY A 205 -9.48 -12.25 -5.49
C GLY A 205 -8.87 -13.02 -4.32
N LEU A 206 -7.57 -13.29 -4.37
CA LEU A 206 -6.81 -13.96 -3.30
C LEU A 206 -6.02 -12.98 -2.43
N ASP A 207 -6.20 -11.67 -2.65
CA ASP A 207 -5.47 -10.63 -1.92
C ASP A 207 -5.93 -10.57 -0.46
N VAL A 208 -5.03 -10.93 0.46
CA VAL A 208 -5.30 -10.97 1.90
C VAL A 208 -5.08 -9.62 2.59
N LEU A 209 -4.58 -8.60 1.89
CA LEU A 209 -4.40 -7.25 2.42
C LEU A 209 -5.39 -6.27 1.78
N ALA A 210 -5.44 -6.20 0.44
CA ALA A 210 -6.45 -5.45 -0.29
C ALA A 210 -7.67 -6.34 -0.61
N ASP A 211 -8.36 -6.80 0.43
CA ASP A 211 -9.52 -7.69 0.31
C ASP A 211 -10.60 -7.08 -0.60
N VAL A 212 -11.27 -7.93 -1.37
CA VAL A 212 -12.28 -7.52 -2.35
C VAL A 212 -13.37 -6.63 -1.75
N ARG A 213 -13.80 -6.87 -0.51
CA ARG A 213 -14.82 -6.06 0.18
C ARG A 213 -14.30 -4.66 0.50
N ASP A 214 -13.05 -4.58 0.93
CA ASP A 214 -12.39 -3.32 1.28
C ASP A 214 -12.13 -2.49 0.01
N VAL A 215 -11.73 -3.14 -1.10
CA VAL A 215 -11.59 -2.49 -2.42
C VAL A 215 -12.96 -2.04 -2.96
N GLN A 216 -14.02 -2.83 -2.78
CA GLN A 216 -15.37 -2.43 -3.19
C GLN A 216 -15.88 -1.22 -2.43
N ARG A 217 -15.63 -1.15 -1.11
CA ARG A 217 -15.92 0.05 -0.30
C ARG A 217 -15.13 1.26 -0.82
N PHE A 218 -13.83 1.09 -1.09
CA PHE A 218 -13.00 2.14 -1.66
C PHE A 218 -13.56 2.66 -3.01
N LEU A 219 -13.92 1.75 -3.91
CA LEU A 219 -14.46 2.09 -5.23
C LEU A 219 -15.82 2.81 -5.15
N SER A 220 -16.63 2.54 -4.12
CA SER A 220 -17.93 3.20 -3.94
C SER A 220 -17.82 4.62 -3.36
N GLU A 221 -16.70 4.95 -2.72
CA GLU A 221 -16.48 6.26 -2.08
C GLU A 221 -15.71 7.26 -2.96
N ILE A 222 -14.93 6.79 -3.94
CA ILE A 222 -14.25 7.67 -4.90
C ILE A 222 -15.21 8.18 -6.00
N PRO A 223 -14.94 9.34 -6.63
CA PRO A 223 -15.77 9.82 -7.72
C PRO A 223 -15.70 8.90 -8.94
N SER A 224 -16.84 8.37 -9.37
CA SER A 224 -16.92 7.47 -10.54
C SER A 224 -16.37 8.11 -11.82
N SER A 225 -16.46 9.44 -11.97
CA SER A 225 -15.89 10.19 -13.10
C SER A 225 -14.36 10.12 -13.21
N ARG A 226 -13.67 9.82 -12.10
CA ARG A 226 -12.22 9.66 -12.03
C ARG A 226 -11.76 8.24 -12.37
N VAL A 227 -12.65 7.25 -12.26
CA VAL A 227 -12.29 5.85 -12.50
C VAL A 227 -12.23 5.58 -14.00
N LYS A 228 -11.03 5.29 -14.51
CA LYS A 228 -10.79 4.99 -15.93
C LYS A 228 -10.75 3.50 -16.25
N ASN A 229 -10.46 2.68 -15.24
CA ASN A 229 -10.45 1.23 -15.36
C ASN A 229 -10.57 0.58 -13.98
N VAL A 230 -11.23 -0.57 -13.93
CA VAL A 230 -11.18 -1.49 -12.80
C VAL A 230 -10.95 -2.89 -13.36
N MET A 231 -9.83 -3.50 -13.01
CA MET A 231 -9.46 -4.85 -13.42
C MET A 231 -9.43 -5.76 -12.19
N TYR A 232 -10.34 -6.72 -12.15
CA TYR A 232 -10.39 -7.77 -11.14
C TYR A 232 -9.70 -9.03 -11.67
N LEU A 233 -8.79 -9.59 -10.87
CA LEU A 233 -8.06 -10.81 -11.18
C LEU A 233 -8.32 -11.83 -10.08
N GLU A 234 -9.24 -12.75 -10.33
CA GLU A 234 -9.73 -13.71 -9.32
C GLU A 234 -8.60 -14.52 -8.66
N ASP A 235 -7.57 -14.88 -9.42
CA ASP A 235 -6.46 -15.71 -8.99
C ASP A 235 -5.21 -14.92 -8.53
N TYR A 236 -5.31 -13.59 -8.37
CA TYR A 236 -4.21 -12.75 -7.90
C TYR A 236 -4.23 -12.56 -6.39
N GLY A 237 -3.08 -12.81 -5.74
CA GLY A 237 -2.75 -12.35 -4.41
C GLY A 237 -2.07 -10.97 -4.40
N HIS A 238 -1.69 -10.49 -3.21
CA HIS A 238 -1.19 -9.13 -3.02
C HIS A 238 0.11 -8.81 -3.75
N ILE A 239 1.10 -9.71 -3.69
CA ILE A 239 2.41 -9.53 -4.32
C ILE A 239 2.42 -9.93 -5.79
N ASP A 240 1.41 -10.67 -6.25
CA ASP A 240 1.34 -11.15 -7.63
C ASP A 240 1.32 -10.00 -8.62
N PHE A 241 0.82 -8.82 -8.25
CA PHE A 241 0.90 -7.58 -9.04
C PHE A 241 2.32 -7.08 -9.34
N VAL A 242 3.32 -7.57 -8.61
CA VAL A 242 4.74 -7.22 -8.78
C VAL A 242 5.57 -8.42 -9.23
N TRP A 243 5.35 -9.58 -8.62
CA TRP A 243 6.17 -10.79 -8.84
C TRP A 243 5.54 -11.85 -9.75
N GLY A 244 4.28 -11.66 -10.15
CA GLY A 244 3.57 -12.58 -11.03
C GLY A 244 4.31 -12.75 -12.36
N ILE A 245 4.70 -13.98 -12.67
CA ILE A 245 5.50 -14.29 -13.87
C ILE A 245 4.79 -13.90 -15.18
N GLU A 246 3.46 -13.87 -15.17
CA GLU A 246 2.63 -13.52 -16.33
C GLU A 246 2.18 -12.05 -16.35
N ASN A 247 2.66 -11.19 -15.44
CA ASN A 247 2.22 -9.78 -15.38
C ASN A 247 2.43 -9.02 -16.68
N TYR A 248 3.45 -9.37 -17.45
CA TYR A 248 3.72 -8.79 -18.76
C TYR A 248 2.59 -9.05 -19.77
N ARG A 249 1.75 -10.08 -19.57
CA ARG A 249 0.57 -10.37 -20.38
C ARG A 249 -0.73 -9.94 -19.70
N SER A 250 -0.88 -10.22 -18.41
CA SER A 250 -2.15 -10.05 -17.71
C SER A 250 -2.46 -8.60 -17.32
N ILE A 251 -1.45 -7.81 -16.91
CA ILE A 251 -1.69 -6.47 -16.35
C ILE A 251 -0.86 -5.37 -17.02
N TYR A 252 0.42 -5.60 -17.32
CA TYR A 252 1.32 -4.51 -17.73
C TYR A 252 0.98 -3.94 -19.10
N VAL A 253 0.42 -4.74 -20.02
CA VAL A 253 -0.07 -4.24 -21.31
C VAL A 253 -1.20 -3.22 -21.11
N ASP A 254 -2.19 -3.53 -20.26
CA ASP A 254 -3.28 -2.60 -20.00
C ASP A 254 -2.78 -1.38 -19.19
N VAL A 255 -1.91 -1.57 -18.19
CA VAL A 255 -1.26 -0.47 -17.45
C VAL A 255 -0.58 0.50 -18.41
N LEU A 256 0.26 0.00 -19.33
CA LEU A 256 0.96 0.83 -20.32
C LEU A 256 -0.03 1.56 -21.24
N LYS A 257 -1.13 0.89 -21.63
CA LYS A 257 -2.20 1.52 -22.40
C LYS A 257 -2.86 2.66 -21.64
N ARG A 258 -3.22 2.47 -20.36
CA ARG A 258 -3.79 3.53 -19.51
C ARG A 258 -2.83 4.71 -19.34
N ILE A 259 -1.55 4.43 -19.15
CA ILE A 259 -0.51 5.46 -19.09
C ILE A 259 -0.48 6.24 -20.41
N ALA A 260 -0.37 5.56 -21.55
CA ALA A 260 -0.29 6.20 -22.86
C ALA A 260 -1.54 7.04 -23.18
N ASP A 261 -2.73 6.56 -22.83
CA ASP A 261 -3.99 7.27 -23.05
C ASP A 261 -4.11 8.52 -22.15
N SER A 262 -3.47 8.55 -20.97
CA SER A 262 -3.51 9.70 -20.05
C SER A 262 -2.74 10.94 -20.52
N PHE A 263 -1.90 10.80 -21.54
CA PHE A 263 -1.10 11.89 -22.12
C PHE A 263 -1.61 12.40 -23.46
N LYS A 264 -2.74 11.86 -23.95
CA LYS A 264 -3.42 12.32 -25.16
C LYS A 264 -4.42 13.42 -24.82
#